data_AF-A0A383F7J8-F1
#
_entry.id   AF-A0A383F7J8-F1
#
_cell.length_a   1.000
_cell.length_b   1.000
_cell.length_c   1.000
_cell.angle_alpha   90.00
_cell.angle_beta   90.00
_cell.angle_gamma   90.00
#
_symmetry.space_group_name_H-M   'P 1'
#
loop_
_entity.id
_entity.type
_entity.pdbx_description
1 polymer ?
#
loop_
_entity_poly.entity_id
_entity_poly.type
_entity_poly.pdbx_seq_one_letter_code
_entity_poly.pdbx_strand_id
1 'polypeptide(L)'
;MAEVESDSDAPPGFNAVTFAGIGMVARMLEPQNLAEPADWTALVSDLEPWGEVPEPNSINSISTTATDRGLTADLSADLEWSAEFLPWGSDGRLRARAKAAPKGSRVPSGGYSWQGTDLIIIRPKESLTSDAAQEVAKALEADDMAAAEDELRMAGAVLGLYHVRAEAARTTPPDPSRWNARTQWLEETLRATFIWRA
;
A
#
# COMPACT_ATOMS: atom_id res chain seq x y z
N MET A 1 3.16 -23.42 -3.66
CA MET A 1 3.37 -22.56 -4.83
C MET A 1 4.83 -22.66 -5.22
N ALA A 2 5.13 -22.63 -6.51
CA ALA A 2 6.49 -22.60 -7.03
C ALA A 2 6.68 -21.32 -7.85
N GLU A 3 7.86 -20.73 -7.76
CA GLU A 3 8.27 -19.68 -8.67
C GLU A 3 8.35 -20.25 -10.10
N VAL A 4 7.86 -19.49 -11.06
CA VAL A 4 7.87 -19.82 -12.49
C VAL A 4 8.39 -18.63 -13.27
N GLU A 5 8.91 -18.87 -14.46
CA GLU A 5 9.31 -17.79 -15.37
C GLU A 5 8.15 -16.81 -15.58
N SER A 6 8.47 -15.54 -15.45
CA SER A 6 7.52 -14.44 -15.50
C SER A 6 7.57 -13.81 -16.89
N ASP A 7 6.50 -13.95 -17.67
CA ASP A 7 6.27 -13.18 -18.91
C ASP A 7 5.73 -11.76 -18.62
N SER A 8 5.65 -11.38 -17.35
CA SER A 8 5.04 -10.12 -16.93
C SER A 8 6.00 -8.94 -17.02
N ASP A 9 5.56 -7.87 -17.67
CA ASP A 9 6.20 -6.56 -17.63
C ASP A 9 6.37 -6.07 -16.18
N ALA A 10 7.51 -5.44 -15.90
CA ALA A 10 7.81 -4.71 -14.68
C ALA A 10 8.22 -3.26 -15.03
N PRO A 11 7.89 -2.27 -14.20
CA PRO A 11 8.47 -0.94 -14.35
C PRO A 11 10.00 -1.01 -14.19
N PRO A 12 10.76 -0.11 -14.84
CA PRO A 12 12.20 -0.05 -14.63
C PRO A 12 12.58 0.08 -13.16
N GLY A 13 13.64 -0.63 -12.78
CA GLY A 13 14.07 -0.74 -11.39
C GLY A 13 13.30 -1.80 -10.57
N PHE A 14 12.34 -2.52 -11.17
CA PHE A 14 11.63 -3.62 -10.50
C PHE A 14 11.84 -4.97 -11.19
N ASN A 15 11.86 -6.03 -10.38
CA ASN A 15 11.78 -7.41 -10.80
C ASN A 15 10.33 -7.91 -10.69
N ALA A 16 9.82 -8.53 -11.75
CA ALA A 16 8.57 -9.28 -11.69
C ALA A 16 8.86 -10.76 -11.38
N VAL A 17 8.26 -11.25 -10.31
CA VAL A 17 8.31 -12.66 -9.91
C VAL A 17 6.90 -13.22 -9.98
N THR A 18 6.74 -14.39 -10.60
CA THR A 18 5.45 -15.06 -10.71
C THR A 18 5.47 -16.38 -9.93
N PHE A 19 4.46 -16.59 -9.09
CA PHE A 19 4.27 -17.80 -8.32
C PHE A 19 3.02 -18.53 -8.79
N ALA A 20 3.16 -19.81 -9.12
CA ALA A 20 2.06 -20.66 -9.55
C ALA A 20 1.78 -21.77 -8.52
N GLY A 21 0.50 -22.06 -8.30
CA GLY A 21 -0.01 -23.18 -7.51
C GLY A 21 -1.22 -23.81 -8.17
N ILE A 22 -1.85 -24.76 -7.49
CA ILE A 22 -3.05 -25.42 -8.01
C ILE A 22 -4.18 -24.37 -8.14
N GLY A 23 -4.46 -23.95 -9.38
CA GLY A 23 -5.54 -23.02 -9.71
C GLY A 23 -5.31 -21.56 -9.30
N MET A 24 -4.11 -21.21 -8.82
CA MET A 24 -3.76 -19.84 -8.41
C MET A 24 -2.44 -19.39 -9.03
N VAL A 25 -2.41 -18.15 -9.48
CA VAL A 25 -1.19 -17.45 -9.89
C VAL A 25 -1.14 -16.15 -9.10
N ALA A 26 0.00 -15.89 -8.46
CA ALA A 26 0.28 -14.66 -7.76
C ALA A 26 1.49 -13.98 -8.40
N ARG A 27 1.46 -12.67 -8.46
CA ARG A 27 2.52 -11.86 -9.05
C ARG A 27 3.07 -10.93 -7.98
N MET A 28 4.39 -10.80 -7.97
CA MET A 28 5.12 -9.96 -7.05
C MET A 28 6.04 -9.00 -7.84
N LEU A 29 6.12 -7.75 -7.40
CA LEU A 29 7.03 -6.73 -7.92
C LEU A 29 7.96 -6.26 -6.81
N GLU A 30 9.25 -6.50 -6.96
CA GLU A 30 10.26 -6.09 -5.97
C GLU A 30 11.27 -5.11 -6.57
N PRO A 31 11.73 -4.11 -5.80
CA PRO A 31 12.78 -3.20 -6.26
C PRO A 31 14.10 -3.96 -6.44
N GLN A 32 14.84 -3.67 -7.51
CA GLN A 32 16.11 -4.32 -7.85
C GLN A 32 17.28 -3.86 -6.97
N ASN A 33 17.50 -2.55 -6.90
CA ASN A 33 18.55 -1.92 -6.12
C ASN A 33 18.02 -0.63 -5.53
N LEU A 34 18.32 -0.41 -4.25
CA LEU A 34 17.92 0.80 -3.55
C LEU A 34 18.94 1.10 -2.44
N ALA A 35 20.11 1.60 -2.85
CA ALA A 35 21.22 1.94 -1.95
C ALA A 35 21.60 3.42 -2.04
N GLU A 36 21.52 4.01 -3.23
CA GLU A 36 21.91 5.39 -3.48
C GLU A 36 20.69 6.25 -3.90
N PRO A 37 20.70 7.58 -3.63
CA PRO A 37 19.64 8.47 -4.08
C PRO A 37 19.34 8.41 -5.59
N ALA A 38 20.36 8.14 -6.41
CA ALA A 38 20.20 7.96 -7.85
C ALA A 38 19.33 6.73 -8.20
N ASP A 39 19.41 5.67 -7.40
CA ASP A 39 18.59 4.47 -7.57
C ASP A 39 17.11 4.81 -7.39
N TRP A 40 16.77 5.64 -6.39
CA TRP A 40 15.39 6.08 -6.17
C TRP A 40 14.85 6.87 -7.35
N THR A 41 15.60 7.87 -7.83
CA THR A 41 15.19 8.68 -8.98
C THR A 41 14.94 7.82 -10.22
N ALA A 42 15.80 6.85 -10.49
CA ALA A 42 15.63 5.92 -11.59
C ALA A 42 14.43 4.99 -11.38
N LEU A 43 14.20 4.54 -10.15
CA LEU A 43 13.12 3.63 -9.79
C LEU A 43 11.73 4.26 -9.90
N VAL A 44 11.60 5.55 -9.56
CA VAL A 44 10.31 6.26 -9.62
C VAL A 44 10.03 6.98 -10.94
N SER A 45 10.98 7.01 -11.88
CA SER A 45 10.87 7.83 -13.10
C SER A 45 9.69 7.45 -13.99
N ASP A 46 9.36 6.17 -14.04
CA ASP A 46 8.27 5.62 -14.88
C ASP A 46 7.00 5.30 -14.08
N LEU A 47 6.95 5.76 -12.83
CA LEU A 47 5.80 5.61 -11.97
C LEU A 47 4.97 6.89 -11.93
N GLU A 48 3.66 6.75 -11.84
CA GLU A 48 2.74 7.86 -11.67
C GLU A 48 2.64 8.24 -10.18
N PRO A 49 3.10 9.44 -9.77
CA PRO A 49 2.98 9.90 -8.40
C PRO A 49 1.54 10.30 -8.08
N TRP A 50 1.16 10.18 -6.81
CA TRP A 50 -0.11 10.69 -6.30
C TRP A 50 0.05 11.19 -4.86
N GLY A 51 -0.79 12.15 -4.47
CA GLY A 51 -0.70 12.77 -3.15
C GLY A 51 0.59 13.57 -2.98
N GLU A 52 1.12 13.56 -1.77
CA GLU A 52 2.37 14.25 -1.41
C GLU A 52 3.52 13.25 -1.30
N VAL A 53 4.55 13.48 -2.11
CA VAL A 53 5.77 12.67 -2.20
C VAL A 53 6.98 13.60 -2.21
N PRO A 54 8.16 13.18 -1.71
CA PRO A 54 9.38 13.97 -1.83
C PRO A 54 9.77 14.13 -3.30
N GLU A 55 10.32 15.29 -3.64
CA GLU A 55 10.91 15.52 -4.95
C GLU A 55 12.04 14.49 -5.18
N PRO A 56 12.01 13.67 -6.25
CA PRO A 56 12.96 12.57 -6.42
C PRO A 56 14.43 13.00 -6.36
N ASN A 57 14.72 14.18 -6.89
CA ASN A 57 16.08 14.73 -6.95
C ASN A 57 16.55 15.44 -5.67
N SER A 58 15.69 15.57 -4.64
CA SER A 58 16.06 16.22 -3.36
C SER A 58 16.47 15.22 -2.26
N ILE A 59 16.44 13.92 -2.56
CA ILE A 59 16.83 12.89 -1.60
C ILE A 59 18.36 12.90 -1.42
N ASN A 60 18.79 13.03 -0.18
CA ASN A 60 20.20 13.10 0.22
C ASN A 60 20.75 11.74 0.65
N SER A 61 19.93 10.91 1.29
CA SER A 61 20.31 9.57 1.74
C SER A 61 19.13 8.62 1.77
N ILE A 62 19.44 7.33 1.62
CA ILE A 62 18.47 6.23 1.68
C ILE A 62 19.00 5.18 2.64
N SER A 63 18.10 4.58 3.42
CA SER A 63 18.37 3.34 4.14
C SER A 63 17.19 2.39 3.98
N THR A 64 17.44 1.09 3.92
CA THR A 64 16.40 0.09 3.65
C THR A 64 16.31 -0.94 4.76
N THR A 65 15.08 -1.38 5.04
CA THR A 65 14.77 -2.42 6.01
C THR A 65 13.80 -3.41 5.38
N ALA A 66 14.17 -4.67 5.32
CA ALA A 66 13.27 -5.74 4.88
C ALA A 66 12.32 -6.12 6.03
N THR A 67 11.02 -6.16 5.74
CA THR A 67 9.98 -6.59 6.67
C THR A 67 9.25 -7.82 6.12
N ASP A 68 8.41 -8.44 6.94
CA ASP A 68 7.50 -9.52 6.53
C ASP A 68 6.49 -9.08 5.46
N ARG A 69 6.24 -7.78 5.34
CA ARG A 69 5.29 -7.18 4.37
C ARG A 69 5.94 -6.66 3.10
N GLY A 70 7.27 -6.63 3.03
CA GLY A 70 8.04 -6.07 1.92
C GLY A 70 9.16 -5.15 2.38
N LEU A 71 9.82 -4.52 1.42
CA LEU A 71 10.88 -3.54 1.67
C LEU A 71 10.28 -2.22 2.18
N THR A 72 10.88 -1.64 3.21
CA THR A 72 10.65 -0.25 3.61
C THR A 72 11.95 0.52 3.41
N ALA A 73 11.88 1.69 2.79
CA ALA A 73 12.99 2.60 2.61
C ALA A 73 12.74 3.89 3.39
N ASP A 74 13.73 4.32 4.15
CA ASP A 74 13.76 5.62 4.79
C ASP A 74 14.53 6.59 3.89
N LEU A 75 13.89 7.71 3.55
CA LEU A 75 14.39 8.69 2.59
C LEU A 75 14.58 10.02 3.32
N SER A 76 15.81 10.52 3.33
CA SER A 76 16.13 11.82 3.95
C SER A 76 16.21 12.89 2.86
N ALA A 77 15.32 13.88 2.92
CA ALA A 77 15.30 15.07 2.06
C ALA A 77 15.18 16.33 2.95
N ASP A 78 14.37 17.32 2.57
CA ASP A 78 14.03 18.46 3.44
C ASP A 78 13.30 17.99 4.72
N LEU A 79 12.54 16.90 4.59
CA LEU A 79 11.91 16.16 5.67
C LEU A 79 12.35 14.69 5.58
N GLU A 80 12.19 13.96 6.67
CA GLU A 80 12.34 12.51 6.68
C GLU A 80 11.06 11.86 6.16
N TRP A 81 11.20 10.86 5.30
CA TRP A 81 10.10 10.11 4.72
C TRP A 81 10.31 8.60 4.90
N SER A 82 9.21 7.87 4.93
CA SER A 82 9.17 6.42 4.89
C SER A 82 8.39 5.97 3.65
N ALA A 83 9.05 5.18 2.82
CA ALA A 83 8.51 4.57 1.62
C ALA A 83 8.31 3.07 1.84
N GLU A 84 7.06 2.61 1.87
CA GLU A 84 6.71 1.20 1.96
C GLU A 84 6.42 0.66 0.56
N PHE A 85 7.15 -0.37 0.16
CA PHE A 85 6.89 -1.10 -1.08
C PHE A 85 5.77 -2.11 -0.86
N LEU A 86 4.94 -2.29 -1.89
CA LEU A 86 3.83 -3.24 -1.90
C LEU A 86 4.13 -4.35 -2.93
N PRO A 87 4.86 -5.41 -2.55
CA PRO A 87 5.29 -6.43 -3.51
C PRO A 87 4.11 -7.09 -4.22
N TRP A 88 2.99 -7.25 -3.52
CA TRP A 88 1.77 -7.89 -4.03
C TRP A 88 0.79 -6.90 -4.66
N GLY A 89 1.16 -5.62 -4.76
CA GLY A 89 0.31 -4.52 -5.22
C GLY A 89 -0.76 -4.10 -4.19
N SER A 90 -1.52 -3.06 -4.54
CA SER A 90 -2.66 -2.58 -3.76
C SER A 90 -4.00 -3.07 -4.32
N ASP A 91 -5.05 -3.02 -3.50
CA ASP A 91 -6.42 -3.28 -3.94
C ASP A 91 -7.07 -2.11 -4.71
N GLY A 92 -6.28 -1.09 -5.08
CA GLY A 92 -6.71 0.13 -5.76
C GLY A 92 -7.58 1.07 -4.92
N ARG A 93 -7.84 0.76 -3.65
CA ARG A 93 -8.69 1.57 -2.75
C ARG A 93 -7.89 2.33 -1.70
N LEU A 94 -6.57 2.21 -1.72
CA LEU A 94 -5.69 2.82 -0.74
C LEU A 94 -5.80 4.35 -0.75
N ARG A 95 -5.76 4.97 -1.94
CA ARG A 95 -5.91 6.42 -2.11
C ARG A 95 -7.24 6.95 -1.58
N ALA A 96 -8.33 6.24 -1.88
CA ALA A 96 -9.67 6.62 -1.40
C ALA A 96 -9.74 6.56 0.13
N ARG A 97 -9.14 5.53 0.74
CA ARG A 97 -9.04 5.38 2.20
C ARG A 97 -8.18 6.46 2.84
N ALA A 98 -7.04 6.80 2.24
CA ALA A 98 -6.20 7.88 2.73
C ALA A 98 -6.95 9.22 2.71
N LYS A 99 -7.65 9.53 1.61
CA LYS A 99 -8.47 10.75 1.47
C LYS A 99 -9.64 10.83 2.47
N ALA A 100 -10.25 9.69 2.78
CA ALA A 100 -11.39 9.62 3.69
C ALA A 100 -11.00 9.64 5.17
N ALA A 101 -9.72 9.45 5.48
CA ALA A 101 -9.25 9.28 6.84
C ALA A 101 -9.48 10.57 7.67
N PRO A 102 -9.89 10.43 8.95
CA PRO A 102 -9.94 11.56 9.87
C PRO A 102 -8.59 12.27 9.99
N LYS A 103 -8.61 13.58 10.21
CA LYS A 103 -7.40 14.35 10.54
C LYS A 103 -6.69 13.72 11.74
N GLY A 104 -5.36 13.66 11.70
CA GLY A 104 -4.54 12.99 12.71
C GLY A 104 -4.42 11.47 12.55
N SER A 105 -5.09 10.88 11.55
CA SER A 105 -4.86 9.46 11.24
C SER A 105 -3.51 9.28 10.57
N ARG A 106 -2.78 8.23 10.97
CA ARG A 106 -1.53 7.83 10.32
C ARG A 106 -1.82 7.12 9.00
N VAL A 107 -2.15 7.90 7.98
CA VAL A 107 -2.38 7.43 6.60
C VAL A 107 -1.27 7.88 5.66
N PRO A 108 -1.12 7.23 4.51
CA PRO A 108 -0.22 7.67 3.45
C PRO A 108 -0.47 9.11 3.04
N SER A 109 0.58 9.91 2.92
CA SER A 109 0.52 11.25 2.32
C SER A 109 0.43 11.16 0.80
N GLY A 110 1.07 10.15 0.23
CA GLY A 110 1.13 9.93 -1.20
C GLY A 110 1.71 8.56 -1.55
N GLY A 111 2.14 8.42 -2.80
CA GLY A 111 2.71 7.18 -3.30
C GLY A 111 3.01 7.21 -4.78
N TYR A 112 3.45 6.06 -5.28
CA TYR A 112 3.73 5.84 -6.69
C TYR A 112 2.94 4.63 -7.19
N SER A 113 2.50 4.74 -8.44
CA SER A 113 1.67 3.72 -9.06
C SER A 113 2.12 3.39 -10.47
N TRP A 114 1.78 2.20 -10.90
CA TRP A 114 2.09 1.70 -12.22
C TRP A 114 0.88 0.96 -12.76
N GLN A 115 0.44 1.33 -13.97
CA GLN A 115 -0.75 0.78 -14.62
C GLN A 115 -2.00 0.78 -13.70
N GLY A 116 -2.16 1.85 -12.91
CA GLY A 116 -3.30 2.02 -11.98
C GLY A 116 -3.23 1.21 -10.68
N THR A 117 -2.15 0.47 -10.42
CA THR A 117 -1.90 -0.24 -9.15
C THR A 117 -0.86 0.52 -8.33
N ASP A 118 -1.11 0.76 -7.04
CA ASP A 118 -0.11 1.38 -6.17
C ASP A 118 1.00 0.38 -5.86
N LEU A 119 2.25 0.79 -6.04
CA LEU A 119 3.45 -0.01 -5.78
C LEU A 119 4.23 0.49 -4.57
N ILE A 120 4.20 1.81 -4.35
CA ILE A 120 4.92 2.46 -3.25
C ILE A 120 3.97 3.38 -2.52
N ILE A 121 4.03 3.35 -1.21
CA ILE A 121 3.29 4.24 -0.32
C ILE A 121 4.30 5.12 0.42
N ILE A 122 4.07 6.44 0.41
CA ILE A 122 4.90 7.41 1.09
C ILE A 122 4.18 7.96 2.33
N ARG A 123 4.94 8.09 3.42
CA ARG A 123 4.53 8.80 4.64
C ARG A 123 5.67 9.71 5.11
N PRO A 124 5.39 10.93 5.60
CA PRO A 124 6.38 11.67 6.35
C PRO A 124 6.72 10.90 7.64
N LYS A 125 8.01 10.84 7.99
CA LYS A 125 8.45 10.37 9.30
C LYS A 125 8.24 11.50 10.28
N GLU A 126 7.08 11.50 10.93
CA GLU A 126 6.88 12.34 12.11
C GLU A 126 7.73 11.79 13.26
N SER A 127 8.41 12.68 13.98
CA SER A 127 8.97 12.36 15.29
C SER A 127 7.80 12.10 16.23
N LEU A 128 7.44 10.83 16.39
CA LEU A 128 6.41 10.42 17.34
C LEU A 128 6.82 10.93 18.73
N THR A 129 6.00 11.82 19.30
CA THR A 129 6.18 12.27 20.68
C THR A 129 5.83 11.17 21.67
N SER A 130 4.90 10.26 21.34
CA SER A 130 4.75 8.95 21.99
C SER A 130 4.05 7.94 21.08
N ASP A 131 4.39 6.67 21.24
CA ASP A 131 3.71 5.52 20.65
C ASP A 131 2.82 4.88 21.72
N ALA A 132 1.53 4.72 21.45
CA ALA A 132 0.58 4.11 22.39
C ALA A 132 1.06 2.73 22.88
N ALA A 133 1.74 1.95 22.03
CA ALA A 133 2.31 0.67 22.44
C ALA A 133 3.43 0.84 23.48
N GLN A 134 4.27 1.87 23.32
CA GLN A 134 5.32 2.19 24.29
C GLN A 134 4.74 2.74 25.59
N GLU A 135 3.70 3.57 25.54
CA GLU A 135 3.05 4.09 26.75
C GLU A 135 2.34 2.97 27.53
N VAL A 136 1.66 2.04 26.85
CA VAL A 136 1.12 0.84 27.49
C VAL A 136 2.23 0.00 28.10
N ALA A 137 3.34 -0.24 27.40
CA ALA A 137 4.46 -1.01 27.93
C ALA A 137 5.05 -0.36 29.20
N LYS A 138 5.28 0.96 29.19
CA LYS A 138 5.76 1.71 30.36
C LYS A 138 4.80 1.63 31.54
N ALA A 139 3.49 1.75 31.29
CA ALA A 139 2.47 1.65 32.33
C ALA A 139 2.46 0.25 32.97
N LEU A 140 2.58 -0.80 32.15
CA LEU A 140 2.68 -2.18 32.63
C LEU A 140 3.99 -2.42 33.42
N GLU A 141 5.12 -1.87 32.96
CA GLU A 141 6.39 -1.93 33.69
C GLU A 141 6.34 -1.23 35.06
N ALA A 142 5.51 -0.17 35.16
CA ALA A 142 5.27 0.56 36.40
C ALA A 142 4.16 -0.04 37.29
N ASP A 143 3.56 -1.17 36.88
CA ASP A 143 2.38 -1.80 37.52
C ASP A 143 1.16 -0.85 37.64
N ASP A 144 1.08 0.14 36.74
CA ASP A 144 -0.04 1.09 36.65
C ASP A 144 -1.08 0.58 35.63
N MET A 145 -1.91 -0.35 36.09
CA MET A 145 -2.96 -0.95 35.26
C MET A 145 -4.01 0.07 34.81
N ALA A 146 -4.28 1.12 35.62
CA ALA A 146 -5.25 2.14 35.27
C ALA A 146 -4.77 2.98 34.07
N ALA A 147 -3.49 3.35 34.05
CA ALA A 147 -2.89 4.06 32.93
C ALA A 147 -2.86 3.19 31.65
N ALA A 148 -2.52 1.90 31.78
CA ALA A 148 -2.51 0.98 30.65
C ALA A 148 -3.92 0.80 30.03
N GLU A 149 -4.95 0.64 30.87
CA GLU A 149 -6.33 0.54 30.41
C GLU A 149 -6.81 1.82 29.73
N ASP A 150 -6.45 2.99 30.26
CA ASP A 150 -6.87 4.27 29.69
C ASP A 150 -6.26 4.51 28.29
N GLU A 151 -4.97 4.18 28.13
CA GLU A 151 -4.29 4.29 26.84
C GLU A 151 -4.89 3.32 25.80
N LEU A 152 -5.17 2.07 26.19
CA LEU A 152 -5.84 1.09 25.31
C LEU A 152 -7.24 1.57 24.91
N ARG A 153 -8.00 2.14 25.85
CA ARG A 153 -9.32 2.71 25.60
C ARG A 153 -9.24 3.87 24.60
N MET A 154 -8.25 4.75 24.74
CA MET A 154 -8.01 5.85 23.80
C MET A 154 -7.65 5.35 22.40
N ALA A 155 -6.70 4.42 22.31
CA ALA A 155 -6.32 3.80 21.03
C ALA A 155 -7.52 3.13 20.34
N GLY A 156 -8.33 2.40 21.10
CA GLY A 156 -9.57 1.78 20.62
C GLY A 156 -10.60 2.80 20.12
N ALA A 157 -10.76 3.92 20.82
CA ALA A 157 -11.67 5.00 20.42
C ALA A 157 -11.24 5.66 19.09
N VAL A 158 -9.95 5.92 18.91
CA VAL A 158 -9.39 6.45 17.66
C VAL A 158 -9.59 5.48 16.50
N LEU A 159 -9.33 4.19 16.73
CA LEU A 159 -9.55 3.15 15.72
C LEU A 159 -11.03 3.04 15.33
N GLY A 160 -11.93 3.08 16.31
CA GLY A 160 -13.38 3.09 16.08
C GLY A 160 -13.81 4.29 15.24
N LEU A 161 -13.31 5.49 15.56
CA LEU A 161 -13.60 6.70 14.79
C LEU A 161 -13.11 6.60 13.33
N TYR A 162 -11.93 6.03 13.11
CA TYR A 162 -11.42 5.75 11.77
C TYR A 162 -12.37 4.83 10.99
N HIS A 163 -12.81 3.72 11.60
CA HIS A 163 -13.69 2.76 10.94
C HIS A 163 -15.05 3.35 10.56
N VAL A 164 -15.68 4.14 11.45
CA VAL A 164 -16.94 4.84 11.15
C VAL A 164 -16.79 5.77 9.94
N ARG A 165 -15.65 6.44 9.82
CA ARG A 165 -15.37 7.38 8.73
C ARG A 165 -15.04 6.67 7.43
N ALA A 166 -14.27 5.59 7.51
CA ALA A 166 -13.97 4.72 6.37
C ALA A 166 -15.25 4.06 5.84
N GLU A 167 -16.17 3.64 6.71
CA GLU A 167 -17.49 3.13 6.32
C GLU A 167 -18.30 4.18 5.57
N ALA A 168 -18.40 5.40 6.10
CA ALA A 168 -19.14 6.49 5.44
C ALA A 168 -18.59 6.85 4.06
N ALA A 169 -17.27 6.75 3.87
CA ALA A 169 -16.62 7.00 2.59
C ALA A 169 -16.67 5.80 1.63
N ARG A 170 -17.05 4.62 2.12
CA ARG A 170 -17.15 3.42 1.31
C ARG A 170 -18.35 3.54 0.39
N THR A 171 -18.09 3.78 -0.90
CA THR A 171 -19.11 3.62 -1.92
C THR A 171 -19.49 2.12 -2.00
N THR A 172 -20.66 1.80 -1.48
CA THR A 172 -21.35 0.54 -1.76
C THR A 172 -22.71 0.86 -2.38
N PRO A 173 -23.14 0.11 -3.42
CA PRO A 173 -22.51 -1.10 -3.97
C PRO A 173 -21.34 -0.79 -4.92
N PRO A 174 -20.54 -1.81 -5.31
CA PRO A 174 -19.60 -1.69 -6.42
C PRO A 174 -20.37 -1.16 -7.62
N ASP A 175 -19.86 -0.13 -8.28
CA ASP A 175 -20.41 0.47 -9.48
C ASP A 175 -21.16 -0.58 -10.34
N PRO A 176 -22.51 -0.57 -10.32
CA PRO A 176 -23.31 -1.59 -10.99
C PRO A 176 -22.98 -1.63 -12.48
N SER A 177 -22.49 -0.53 -13.06
CA SER A 177 -22.06 -0.49 -14.45
C SER A 177 -20.83 -1.36 -14.70
N ARG A 178 -19.85 -1.40 -13.77
CA ARG A 178 -18.68 -2.30 -13.86
C ARG A 178 -19.06 -3.75 -13.68
N TRP A 179 -19.96 -4.05 -12.75
CA TRP A 179 -20.50 -5.41 -12.59
C TRP A 179 -21.23 -5.83 -13.87
N ASN A 180 -22.17 -5.00 -14.34
CA ASN A 180 -22.96 -5.27 -15.54
C ASN A 180 -22.09 -5.40 -16.79
N ALA A 181 -21.04 -4.59 -16.95
CA ALA A 181 -20.10 -4.71 -18.07
C ALA A 181 -19.34 -6.04 -18.05
N ARG A 182 -18.92 -6.50 -16.86
CA ARG A 182 -18.27 -7.81 -16.71
C ARG A 182 -19.23 -8.97 -17.00
N THR A 183 -20.49 -8.86 -16.53
CA THR A 183 -21.54 -9.85 -16.81
C THR A 183 -21.88 -9.87 -18.30
N GLN A 184 -21.99 -8.71 -18.94
CA GLN A 184 -22.24 -8.58 -20.38
C GLN A 184 -21.12 -9.23 -21.20
N TRP A 185 -19.85 -8.95 -20.88
CA TRP A 185 -18.72 -9.58 -21.56
C TRP A 185 -18.72 -11.12 -21.43
N LEU A 186 -19.05 -11.64 -20.24
CA LEU A 186 -19.21 -13.08 -20.01
C LEU A 186 -20.36 -13.67 -20.85
N GLU A 187 -21.51 -13.00 -20.89
CA GLU A 187 -22.65 -13.41 -21.71
C GLU A 187 -22.34 -13.42 -23.20
N GLU A 188 -21.67 -12.38 -23.71
CA GLU A 188 -21.27 -12.27 -25.12
C GLU A 188 -20.30 -13.40 -25.50
N THR A 189 -19.29 -13.66 -24.66
CA THR A 189 -18.32 -14.75 -24.87
C THR A 189 -18.99 -16.12 -24.87
N LEU A 190 -19.90 -16.37 -23.93
CA LEU A 190 -20.64 -17.63 -23.86
C LEU A 190 -21.59 -17.79 -25.05
N ARG A 191 -22.37 -16.75 -25.42
CA ARG A 191 -23.26 -16.78 -26.59
C ARG A 191 -22.49 -17.04 -27.88
N ALA A 192 -21.34 -16.38 -28.06
CA ALA A 192 -20.48 -16.61 -29.23
C ALA A 192 -20.00 -18.07 -29.30
N THR A 193 -19.75 -18.70 -28.16
CA THR A 193 -19.31 -20.11 -28.09
C THR A 193 -20.42 -21.11 -28.48
N PHE A 194 -21.69 -20.77 -28.23
CA PHE A 194 -22.83 -21.63 -28.57
C PHE A 194 -23.34 -21.47 -30.01
N ILE A 195 -23.12 -20.33 -30.66
CA ILE A 195 -23.59 -20.08 -32.04
C ILE A 195 -22.80 -20.90 -33.09
N TRP A 196 -21.52 -21.19 -32.83
CA TRP A 196 -20.67 -21.95 -33.77
C TRP A 196 -20.72 -23.48 -33.56
N ARG A 197 -21.64 -23.99 -32.74
CA ARG A 197 -21.83 -25.43 -32.48
C ARG A 197 -23.23 -25.97 -32.83
N ALA A 198 -24.04 -25.22 -33.57
CA ALA A 198 -25.36 -25.66 -34.06
C ALA A 198 -25.35 -25.91 -35.58
#